data_AF-A0A8H5X049-F1
#
_entry.id   AF-A0A8H5X049-F1
#
_cell.length_a   1.000
_cell.length_b   1.000
_cell.length_c   1.000
_cell.angle_alpha   90.00
_cell.angle_beta   90.00
_cell.angle_gamma   90.00
#
_symmetry.space_group_name_H-M   'P 1'
#
loop_
_entity.id
_entity.type
_entity.pdbx_description
1 polymer ?
#
loop_
_entity_poly.entity_id
_entity_poly.type
_entity_poly.pdbx_seq_one_letter_code
_entity_poly.pdbx_strand_id
1 'polypeptide(L)'
;MFKLNDNGVVVSIVIRFTNLTAWNLGEGTDTSSPSFGWGFDVTRFGDHLDFTRPSSGADDILLLPDGYWSSSCTVFAQCVFHDAGVKIISIGGRPCNGPMQSVGGVKSSHVYGHTDIRRYIDIVKDRLPSNDAAILKYLDRHTDYIPNRIRYMAVNMLDSNLPGSRDNDPPAQFVTEYANCDMLWT
;
A
#
# COMPACT_ATOMS: atom_id res chain seq x y z
N MET A 1 -19.43 0.10 -9.41
CA MET A 1 -20.62 -0.66 -9.84
C MET A 1 -20.59 -0.74 -11.36
N PHE A 2 -20.43 -1.94 -11.93
CA PHE A 2 -20.33 -2.14 -13.38
C PHE A 2 -21.68 -1.82 -14.05
N LYS A 3 -21.67 -1.11 -15.18
CA LYS A 3 -22.83 -0.98 -16.07
C LYS A 3 -22.51 -1.67 -17.39
N LEU A 4 -23.43 -2.54 -17.81
CA LEU A 4 -23.46 -3.08 -19.17
C LEU A 4 -24.15 -2.05 -20.06
N ASN A 5 -23.66 -1.86 -21.28
CA ASN A 5 -24.46 -1.21 -22.32
C ASN A 5 -25.43 -2.20 -22.97
N ASP A 6 -26.32 -1.70 -23.81
CA ASP A 6 -27.38 -2.47 -24.48
C ASP A 6 -26.87 -3.60 -25.40
N ASN A 7 -25.55 -3.66 -25.65
CA ASN A 7 -24.88 -4.70 -26.43
C ASN A 7 -24.12 -5.72 -25.55
N GLY A 8 -24.28 -5.67 -24.22
CA GLY A 8 -23.60 -6.58 -23.30
C GLY A 8 -22.10 -6.31 -23.14
N VAL A 9 -21.60 -5.15 -23.60
CA VAL A 9 -20.21 -4.74 -23.43
C VAL A 9 -20.07 -3.97 -22.11
N VAL A 10 -19.08 -4.35 -21.29
CA VAL A 10 -18.71 -3.60 -20.09
C VAL A 10 -18.12 -2.27 -20.54
N VAL A 11 -18.88 -1.19 -20.37
CA VAL A 11 -18.42 0.17 -20.67
C VAL A 11 -17.67 0.71 -19.45
N SER A 12 -16.50 1.30 -19.73
CA SER A 12 -15.52 1.82 -18.76
C SER A 12 -16.13 2.44 -17.51
N ILE A 13 -15.67 1.97 -16.34
CA ILE A 13 -15.97 2.59 -15.05
C ILE A 13 -15.12 3.85 -14.93
N VAL A 14 -15.78 5.01 -14.83
CA VAL A 14 -15.14 6.20 -14.27
C VAL A 14 -14.94 5.94 -12.78
N ILE A 15 -13.73 5.58 -12.38
CA ILE A 15 -13.38 5.39 -10.96
C ILE A 15 -13.11 6.78 -10.38
N ARG A 16 -13.92 7.20 -9.40
CA ARG A 16 -13.67 8.44 -8.64
C ARG A 16 -12.88 8.09 -7.40
N PHE A 17 -11.57 8.28 -7.46
CA PHE A 17 -10.69 8.13 -6.30
C PHE A 17 -10.80 9.36 -5.37
N THR A 18 -10.46 9.18 -4.09
CA THR A 18 -10.20 10.29 -3.18
C THR A 18 -8.91 11.01 -3.58
N ASN A 19 -8.62 12.15 -2.93
CA ASN A 19 -7.33 12.81 -3.11
C ASN A 19 -6.16 11.86 -2.76
N LEU A 20 -5.04 12.06 -3.46
CA LEU A 20 -3.81 11.34 -3.18
C LEU A 20 -3.30 11.69 -1.77
N THR A 21 -2.91 10.66 -1.03
CA THR A 21 -2.22 10.77 0.26
C THR A 21 -0.81 10.24 0.07
N ALA A 22 0.18 10.91 0.67
CA ALA A 22 1.57 10.47 0.69
C ALA A 22 2.08 10.52 2.13
N TRP A 23 3.00 9.63 2.47
CA TRP A 23 3.70 9.67 3.75
C TRP A 23 4.79 10.75 3.70
N ASN A 24 4.83 11.57 4.75
CA ASN A 24 5.94 12.48 4.95
C ASN A 24 6.98 11.82 5.85
N LEU A 25 8.01 11.22 5.24
CA LEU A 25 9.08 10.54 5.97
C LEU A 25 9.93 11.47 6.85
N GLY A 26 9.81 12.79 6.68
CA GLY A 26 10.46 13.78 7.53
C GLY A 26 9.64 14.17 8.77
N GLU A 27 8.38 13.75 8.85
CA GLU A 27 7.49 14.02 9.97
C GLU A 27 7.40 12.81 10.88
N GLY A 28 7.79 12.98 12.15
CA GLY A 28 7.70 11.92 13.16
C GLY A 28 6.28 11.37 13.34
N THR A 29 5.24 12.13 12.98
CA THR A 29 3.84 11.67 13.00
C THR A 29 3.61 10.46 12.10
N ASP A 30 4.24 10.42 10.92
CA ASP A 30 4.08 9.33 9.94
C ASP A 30 5.11 8.21 10.13
N THR A 31 6.20 8.46 10.86
CA THR A 31 7.32 7.51 11.01
C THR A 31 7.43 6.94 12.43
N SER A 32 7.82 7.73 13.43
CA SER A 32 8.20 7.24 14.77
C SER A 32 7.13 7.43 15.85
N SER A 33 6.04 8.15 15.55
CA SER A 33 4.95 8.41 16.49
C SER A 33 4.34 7.12 17.02
N PRO A 34 4.25 6.93 18.35
CA PRO A 34 3.61 5.75 18.93
C PRO A 34 2.11 5.63 18.63
N SER A 35 1.48 6.71 18.17
CA SER A 35 0.03 6.77 17.94
C SER A 35 -0.36 6.57 16.48
N PHE A 36 0.47 7.06 15.55
CA PHE A 36 0.17 7.14 14.11
C PHE A 36 1.29 6.61 13.22
N GLY A 37 2.52 6.53 13.73
CA GLY A 37 3.69 6.06 13.02
C GLY A 37 3.89 4.54 13.14
N TRP A 38 4.97 4.08 12.52
CA TRP A 38 5.34 2.67 12.39
C TRP A 38 6.48 2.26 13.34
N GLY A 39 7.03 3.22 14.09
CA GLY A 39 8.08 3.00 15.09
C GLY A 39 9.49 2.90 14.51
N PHE A 40 9.73 3.50 13.34
CA PHE A 40 11.06 3.62 12.74
C PHE A 40 11.24 5.01 12.12
N ASP A 41 12.49 5.44 11.97
CA ASP A 41 12.85 6.62 11.19
C ASP A 41 13.62 6.21 9.94
N VAL A 42 13.50 7.01 8.87
CA VAL A 42 14.18 6.75 7.60
C VAL A 42 15.41 7.63 7.51
N THR A 43 16.56 7.03 7.20
CA THR A 43 17.79 7.80 7.00
C THR A 43 17.64 8.78 5.84
N ARG A 44 18.26 9.97 5.97
CA ARG A 44 18.11 11.12 5.05
C ARG A 44 16.73 11.80 5.05
N PHE A 45 15.90 11.52 6.05
CA PHE A 45 14.68 12.28 6.34
C PHE A 45 14.67 12.73 7.80
N GLY A 46 13.88 13.77 8.10
CA GLY A 46 13.70 14.29 9.45
C GLY A 46 15.04 14.68 10.08
N ASP A 47 15.31 14.17 11.29
CA ASP A 47 16.55 14.43 12.03
C ASP A 47 17.72 13.50 11.63
N HIS A 48 17.52 12.58 10.67
CA HIS A 48 18.53 11.59 10.25
C HIS A 48 19.28 12.00 8.96
N LEU A 49 19.48 13.30 8.75
CA LEU A 49 20.12 13.83 7.52
C LEU A 49 21.61 13.49 7.42
N ASP A 50 22.31 13.40 8.55
CA ASP A 50 23.75 13.20 8.63
C ASP A 50 24.20 11.73 8.52
N PHE A 51 23.32 10.86 8.02
CA PHE A 51 23.63 9.45 7.84
C PHE A 51 24.51 9.20 6.60
N THR A 52 25.71 8.67 6.83
CA THR A 52 26.59 8.19 5.75
C THR A 52 26.13 6.82 5.27
N ARG A 53 25.65 6.73 4.02
CA ARG A 53 25.24 5.44 3.45
C ARG A 53 26.46 4.51 3.26
N PRO A 54 26.29 3.20 3.44
CA PRO A 54 27.37 2.23 3.27
C PRO A 54 27.71 1.87 1.81
N SER A 55 26.92 2.31 0.83
CA SER A 55 27.08 2.00 -0.61
C SER A 55 27.25 3.26 -1.45
N SER A 56 27.79 3.20 -2.67
CA SER A 56 28.06 4.39 -3.47
C SER A 56 26.83 4.86 -4.26
N GLY A 57 25.96 3.92 -4.63
CA GLY A 57 24.87 4.18 -5.59
C GLY A 57 23.81 3.08 -5.59
N ALA A 58 22.69 3.30 -6.25
CA ALA A 58 21.69 2.26 -6.46
C ALA A 58 22.29 1.03 -7.18
N ASP A 59 23.32 1.28 -8.01
CA ASP A 59 24.07 0.28 -8.76
C ASP A 59 24.86 -0.71 -7.88
N ASP A 60 25.13 -0.35 -6.61
CA ASP A 60 25.82 -1.22 -5.64
C ASP A 60 24.84 -2.12 -4.87
N ILE A 61 23.53 -2.01 -5.14
CA ILE A 61 22.48 -2.76 -4.44
C ILE A 61 21.72 -3.57 -5.48
N LEU A 62 21.41 -4.82 -5.14
CA LEU A 62 20.58 -5.69 -5.96
C LEU A 62 19.43 -6.23 -5.10
N LEU A 63 18.21 -6.14 -5.61
CA LEU A 63 17.04 -6.68 -4.95
C LEU A 63 16.67 -8.04 -5.55
N LEU A 64 16.54 -9.06 -4.69
CA LEU A 64 16.34 -10.46 -5.08
C LEU A 64 15.01 -11.02 -4.51
N PRO A 65 13.85 -10.60 -5.03
CA PRO A 65 12.57 -11.15 -4.59
C PRO A 65 12.28 -12.50 -5.24
N ASP A 66 11.49 -13.34 -4.57
CA ASP A 66 11.06 -14.66 -5.05
C ASP A 66 9.70 -14.62 -5.80
N GLY A 67 9.17 -13.42 -6.04
CA GLY A 67 7.87 -13.21 -6.66
C GLY A 67 6.68 -13.23 -5.70
N TYR A 68 6.83 -13.57 -4.42
CA TYR A 68 5.68 -13.69 -3.49
C TYR A 68 5.33 -12.39 -2.74
N TRP A 69 6.17 -11.37 -2.82
CA TRP A 69 6.05 -10.16 -1.99
C TRP A 69 4.60 -9.63 -1.88
N SER A 70 4.13 -9.51 -0.65
CA SER A 70 2.82 -9.04 -0.22
C SER A 70 2.96 -8.47 1.19
N SER A 71 2.17 -7.44 1.54
CA SER A 71 2.33 -6.60 2.76
C SER A 71 3.31 -5.43 2.56
N SER A 72 3.81 -4.83 3.65
CA SER A 72 4.68 -3.64 3.64
C SER A 72 5.93 -3.77 2.76
N CYS A 73 6.38 -4.98 2.45
CA CYS A 73 7.49 -5.19 1.51
C CYS A 73 7.19 -4.65 0.10
N THR A 74 5.92 -4.52 -0.30
CA THR A 74 5.57 -3.91 -1.59
C THR A 74 5.85 -2.42 -1.61
N VAL A 75 5.63 -1.71 -0.49
CA VAL A 75 5.98 -0.29 -0.34
C VAL A 75 7.49 -0.12 -0.36
N PHE A 76 8.21 -0.98 0.38
CA PHE A 76 9.67 -0.99 0.33
C PHE A 76 10.20 -1.22 -1.09
N ALA A 77 9.66 -2.21 -1.81
CA ALA A 77 9.99 -2.45 -3.22
C ALA A 77 9.81 -1.19 -4.06
N GLN A 78 8.69 -0.49 -3.88
CA GLN A 78 8.44 0.75 -4.61
C GLN A 78 9.50 1.81 -4.31
N CYS A 79 9.82 2.07 -3.04
CA CYS A 79 10.84 3.07 -2.70
C CYS A 79 12.23 2.71 -3.26
N VAL A 80 12.66 1.45 -3.15
CA VAL A 80 14.02 1.09 -3.61
C VAL A 80 14.10 0.97 -5.13
N PHE A 81 13.07 0.42 -5.78
CA PHE A 81 13.06 0.21 -7.22
C PHE A 81 12.78 1.51 -7.98
N HIS A 82 11.72 2.23 -7.61
CA HIS A 82 11.27 3.43 -8.32
C HIS A 82 11.98 4.69 -7.86
N ASP A 83 12.07 4.93 -6.54
CA ASP A 83 12.60 6.20 -6.04
C ASP A 83 14.13 6.18 -5.98
N ALA A 84 14.72 5.06 -5.56
CA ALA A 84 16.17 4.91 -5.47
C ALA A 84 16.81 4.34 -6.74
N GLY A 85 16.07 3.70 -7.65
CA GLY A 85 16.59 3.17 -8.92
C GLY A 85 17.37 1.85 -8.81
N VAL A 86 17.21 1.11 -7.72
CA VAL A 86 17.87 -0.20 -7.50
C VAL A 86 17.39 -1.23 -8.51
N LYS A 87 18.27 -2.07 -9.04
CA LYS A 87 17.90 -3.15 -9.97
C LYS A 87 17.29 -4.34 -9.23
N ILE A 88 16.35 -5.01 -9.89
CA ILE A 88 15.60 -6.13 -9.34
C ILE A 88 15.74 -7.38 -10.22
N ILE A 89 16.09 -8.51 -9.61
CA ILE A 89 16.13 -9.82 -10.26
C ILE A 89 15.14 -10.73 -9.54
N SER A 90 14.06 -11.10 -10.22
CA SER A 90 13.12 -12.08 -9.67
C SER A 90 13.76 -13.47 -9.70
N ILE A 91 13.73 -14.17 -8.57
CA ILE A 91 14.29 -15.52 -8.45
C ILE A 91 13.17 -16.53 -8.28
N GLY A 92 13.25 -17.66 -8.97
CA GLY A 92 12.38 -18.80 -8.80
C GLY A 92 11.16 -18.78 -9.70
N GLY A 93 9.99 -19.09 -9.12
CA GLY A 93 8.75 -19.21 -9.86
C GLY A 93 8.66 -20.48 -10.72
N ARG A 94 7.62 -20.52 -11.55
CA ARG A 94 7.39 -21.62 -12.49
C ARG A 94 8.33 -21.47 -13.69
N PRO A 95 9.00 -22.55 -14.17
CA PRO A 95 9.86 -22.47 -15.34
C PRO A 95 9.04 -22.11 -16.59
N CYS A 96 9.05 -20.84 -16.94
CA CYS A 96 8.44 -20.31 -18.14
C CYS A 96 9.33 -19.22 -18.70
N ASN A 97 9.56 -19.27 -20.02
CA ASN A 97 10.30 -18.21 -20.68
C ASN A 97 9.40 -16.97 -20.76
N GLY A 98 9.90 -15.83 -20.27
CA GLY A 98 9.25 -14.54 -20.38
C GLY A 98 9.46 -13.66 -19.16
N PRO A 99 8.98 -12.40 -19.18
CA PRO A 99 9.13 -11.50 -18.06
C PRO A 99 8.47 -12.02 -16.78
N MET A 100 9.19 -11.93 -15.66
CA MET A 100 8.68 -12.31 -14.34
C MET A 100 8.37 -11.07 -13.49
N GLN A 101 7.30 -11.15 -12.69
CA GLN A 101 6.92 -10.09 -11.76
C GLN A 101 7.56 -10.33 -10.39
N SER A 102 8.25 -9.32 -9.89
CA SER A 102 8.91 -9.34 -8.59
C SER A 102 7.96 -9.32 -7.41
N VAL A 103 6.80 -8.67 -7.57
CA VAL A 103 5.79 -8.49 -6.53
C VAL A 103 4.50 -9.13 -7.00
N GLY A 104 4.38 -10.45 -6.88
CA GLY A 104 3.22 -11.23 -7.32
C GLY A 104 2.02 -11.21 -6.37
N GLY A 105 2.21 -10.74 -5.13
CA GLY A 105 1.13 -10.52 -4.17
C GLY A 105 0.37 -9.21 -4.40
N VAL A 106 -0.23 -8.68 -3.33
CA VAL A 106 -1.02 -7.44 -3.40
C VAL A 106 -0.16 -6.23 -3.06
N LYS A 107 -0.08 -5.28 -4.00
CA LYS A 107 0.57 -3.97 -3.79
C LYS A 107 -0.39 -3.02 -3.10
N SER A 108 -0.43 -3.08 -1.77
CA SER A 108 -1.21 -2.19 -0.90
C SER A 108 -0.29 -1.22 -0.15
N SER A 109 -0.83 -0.07 0.26
CA SER A 109 -0.10 0.92 1.04
C SER A 109 -0.43 0.86 2.53
N HIS A 110 -1.67 0.50 2.88
CA HIS A 110 -2.08 0.54 4.28
C HIS A 110 -3.29 -0.35 4.56
N VAL A 111 -3.24 -1.03 5.70
CA VAL A 111 -4.32 -1.91 6.16
C VAL A 111 -4.85 -1.40 7.50
N TYR A 112 -6.17 -1.42 7.68
CA TYR A 112 -6.78 -1.23 8.99
C TYR A 112 -7.36 -2.54 9.51
N GLY A 113 -6.92 -2.92 10.71
CA GLY A 113 -7.57 -3.96 11.47
C GLY A 113 -8.88 -3.46 12.11
N HIS A 114 -9.65 -4.38 12.69
CA HIS A 114 -10.85 -4.01 13.45
C HIS A 114 -10.59 -2.96 14.54
N THR A 115 -9.50 -3.13 15.29
CA THR A 115 -9.14 -2.23 16.39
C THR A 115 -8.87 -0.82 15.88
N ASP A 116 -8.25 -0.68 14.71
CA ASP A 116 -7.98 0.61 14.08
C ASP A 116 -9.29 1.26 13.64
N ILE A 117 -10.14 0.51 12.95
CA ILE A 117 -11.46 0.99 12.50
C ILE A 117 -12.26 1.49 13.69
N ARG A 118 -12.34 0.71 14.78
CA ARG A 118 -13.06 1.11 15.99
C ARG A 118 -12.47 2.38 16.61
N ARG A 119 -11.15 2.45 16.75
CA ARG A 119 -10.47 3.65 17.25
C ARG A 119 -10.82 4.90 16.45
N TYR A 120 -10.81 4.80 15.11
CA TYR A 120 -11.17 5.93 14.26
C TYR A 120 -12.67 6.26 14.31
N ILE A 121 -13.55 5.28 14.47
CA ILE A 121 -14.98 5.52 14.70
C ILE A 121 -15.19 6.35 15.97
N ASP A 122 -14.53 5.98 17.07
CA ASP A 122 -14.65 6.70 18.34
C ASP A 122 -14.12 8.13 18.21
N ILE A 123 -12.97 8.33 17.56
CA ILE A 123 -12.42 9.68 17.27
C ILE A 123 -13.39 10.51 16.44
N VAL A 124 -14.03 9.92 15.43
CA VAL A 124 -15.01 10.62 14.59
C VAL A 124 -16.24 10.99 15.40
N LYS A 125 -16.77 10.09 16.24
CA LYS A 125 -17.91 10.38 17.13
C LYS A 125 -17.62 11.53 18.09
N ASP A 126 -16.44 11.57 18.68
CA ASP A 126 -16.03 12.62 19.61
C ASP A 126 -15.91 14.01 18.94
N ARG A 127 -15.61 14.03 17.63
CA ARG A 127 -15.42 15.26 16.85
C ARG A 127 -16.65 15.69 16.05
N LEU A 128 -17.63 14.80 15.89
CA LEU A 128 -18.85 15.11 15.14
C LEU A 128 -19.71 16.10 15.94
N PRO A 129 -20.15 17.21 15.32
CA PRO A 129 -21.13 18.07 15.95
C PRO A 129 -22.42 17.27 16.18
N SER A 130 -23.07 17.51 17.33
CA SER A 130 -24.19 16.71 17.89
C SER A 130 -25.44 16.56 16.99
N ASN A 131 -25.43 17.15 15.80
CA ASN A 131 -26.59 17.30 14.92
C ASN A 131 -26.62 16.26 13.80
N ASP A 132 -25.57 15.44 13.65
CA ASP A 132 -25.44 14.51 12.52
C ASP A 132 -25.92 13.08 12.88
N ALA A 133 -27.18 12.98 13.31
CA ALA A 133 -27.79 11.75 13.82
C ALA A 133 -27.73 10.56 12.83
N ALA A 134 -27.70 10.85 11.52
CA ALA A 134 -27.58 9.82 10.49
C ALA A 134 -26.18 9.17 10.47
N ILE A 135 -25.12 9.97 10.62
CA ILE A 135 -23.74 9.47 10.66
C ILE A 135 -23.51 8.70 11.96
N LEU A 136 -23.94 9.24 13.10
CA LEU A 136 -23.82 8.54 14.39
C LEU A 136 -24.52 7.18 14.34
N LYS A 137 -25.76 7.12 13.83
CA LYS A 137 -26.49 5.86 13.63
C LYS A 137 -25.76 4.88 12.71
N TYR A 138 -25.09 5.36 11.65
CA TYR A 138 -24.29 4.52 10.77
C TYR A 138 -23.09 3.92 11.51
N LEU A 139 -22.36 4.75 12.25
CA LEU A 139 -21.17 4.38 13.02
C LEU A 139 -21.52 3.43 14.17
N ASP A 140 -22.68 3.58 14.81
CA ASP A 140 -23.16 2.69 15.87
C ASP A 140 -23.45 1.26 15.41
N ARG A 141 -23.55 1.01 14.09
CA ARG A 141 -23.67 -0.36 13.56
C ARG A 141 -22.37 -1.15 13.67
N HIS A 142 -21.23 -0.48 13.85
CA HIS A 142 -19.97 -1.15 14.13
C HIS A 142 -19.97 -1.61 15.58
N THR A 143 -20.14 -2.92 15.77
CA THR A 143 -20.15 -3.59 17.08
C THR A 143 -19.02 -4.60 17.14
N ASP A 144 -18.68 -5.08 18.33
CA ASP A 144 -17.67 -6.13 18.49
C ASP A 144 -18.17 -7.54 18.17
N TYR A 145 -19.40 -7.69 17.66
CA TYR A 145 -20.01 -8.99 17.41
C TYR A 145 -19.20 -9.86 16.43
N ILE A 146 -18.83 -9.29 15.27
CA ILE A 146 -18.01 -9.98 14.26
C ILE A 146 -16.54 -10.10 14.72
N PRO A 147 -15.89 -9.03 15.20
CA PRO A 147 -14.50 -9.07 15.67
C PRO A 147 -14.22 -10.08 16.77
N ASN A 148 -15.14 -10.26 17.73
CA ASN A 148 -14.97 -11.23 18.82
C ASN A 148 -15.10 -12.69 18.36
N ARG A 149 -15.43 -12.94 17.09
CA ARG A 149 -15.66 -14.29 16.53
C ARG A 149 -14.64 -14.69 15.46
N ILE A 150 -13.67 -13.84 15.18
CA ILE A 150 -12.67 -14.06 14.13
C ILE A 150 -11.27 -13.83 14.67
N ARG A 151 -10.31 -14.60 14.17
CA ARG A 151 -8.91 -14.47 14.58
C ARG A 151 -8.26 -13.19 14.05
N TYR A 152 -8.65 -12.77 12.85
CA TYR A 152 -8.08 -11.62 12.16
C TYR A 152 -9.08 -11.06 11.16
N MET A 153 -9.20 -9.73 11.14
CA MET A 153 -9.94 -8.98 10.12
C MET A 153 -9.17 -7.73 9.80
N ALA A 154 -8.97 -7.49 8.51
CA ALA A 154 -8.34 -6.29 8.04
C ALA A 154 -8.90 -5.90 6.68
N VAL A 155 -8.93 -4.59 6.42
CA VAL A 155 -9.35 -4.02 5.15
C VAL A 155 -8.19 -3.23 4.55
N ASN A 156 -7.98 -3.39 3.25
CA ASN A 156 -7.06 -2.52 2.51
C ASN A 156 -7.69 -1.12 2.49
N MET A 157 -7.06 -0.18 3.19
CA MET A 157 -7.58 1.18 3.35
C MET A 157 -7.03 2.12 2.28
N LEU A 158 -5.79 1.90 1.84
CA LEU A 158 -5.12 2.75 0.86
C LEU A 158 -4.60 1.92 -0.31
N ASP A 159 -5.18 2.23 -1.46
CA ASP A 159 -4.67 1.82 -2.76
C ASP A 159 -3.31 2.50 -3.02
N SER A 160 -2.32 1.72 -3.48
CA SER A 160 -1.02 2.25 -3.91
C SER A 160 -1.10 2.71 -5.36
N ASN A 161 -0.41 3.80 -5.70
CA ASN A 161 -0.23 4.24 -7.08
C ASN A 161 1.24 4.16 -7.49
N LEU A 162 1.51 3.82 -8.75
CA LEU A 162 2.87 3.84 -9.29
C LEU A 162 3.34 5.28 -9.54
N PRO A 163 4.66 5.52 -9.53
CA PRO A 163 5.19 6.81 -9.95
C PRO A 163 4.69 7.18 -11.35
N GLY A 164 4.22 8.41 -11.50
CA GLY A 164 3.67 8.91 -12.76
C GLY A 164 2.23 8.49 -13.06
N SER A 165 1.66 7.52 -12.33
CA SER A 165 0.26 7.12 -12.45
C SER A 165 -0.60 8.03 -11.56
N ARG A 166 -1.45 8.86 -12.17
CA ARG A 166 -2.31 9.83 -11.45
C ARG A 166 -3.73 9.88 -12.01
N ASP A 167 -4.67 10.21 -11.12
CA ASP A 167 -6.10 10.50 -11.32
C ASP A 167 -6.98 9.39 -11.93
N ASN A 168 -6.58 8.74 -13.02
CA ASN A 168 -7.41 7.78 -13.75
C ASN A 168 -6.75 6.42 -14.01
N ASP A 169 -5.50 6.26 -13.60
CA ASP A 169 -4.81 4.97 -13.72
C ASP A 169 -5.30 3.98 -12.66
N PRO A 170 -5.34 2.67 -12.99
CA PRO A 170 -5.67 1.66 -12.01
C PRO A 170 -4.63 1.63 -10.90
N PRO A 171 -5.04 1.39 -9.64
CA PRO A 171 -4.12 1.17 -8.54
C PRO A 171 -3.07 0.10 -8.86
N ALA A 172 -1.87 0.25 -8.32
CA ALA A 172 -0.72 -0.61 -8.55
C ALA A 172 -1.00 -2.11 -8.30
N GLN A 173 -1.93 -2.42 -7.39
CA GLN A 173 -2.40 -3.80 -7.13
C GLN A 173 -2.96 -4.52 -8.36
N PHE A 174 -3.41 -3.77 -9.38
CA PHE A 174 -3.94 -4.29 -10.64
C PHE A 174 -3.01 -4.08 -11.83
N VAL A 175 -1.81 -3.53 -11.59
CA VAL A 175 -0.81 -3.26 -12.62
C VAL A 175 0.32 -4.27 -12.52
N THR A 176 0.64 -4.89 -13.65
CA THR A 176 1.79 -5.80 -13.75
C THR A 176 3.08 -5.01 -13.85
N GLU A 177 4.08 -5.37 -13.03
CA GLU A 177 5.42 -4.76 -13.07
C GLU A 177 6.47 -5.86 -13.19
N TYR A 178 7.21 -5.85 -14.29
CA TYR A 178 8.23 -6.85 -14.55
C TYR A 178 9.57 -6.47 -13.93
N ALA A 179 10.31 -7.49 -13.49
CA ALA A 179 11.68 -7.36 -13.04
C ALA A 179 12.62 -6.95 -14.17
N ASN A 180 13.83 -6.49 -13.82
CA ASN A 180 14.84 -6.22 -14.84
C ASN A 180 15.37 -7.52 -15.46
N CYS A 181 15.58 -8.54 -14.62
CA CYS A 181 15.97 -9.88 -15.02
C CYS A 181 15.23 -10.93 -14.17
N ASP A 182 15.31 -12.18 -14.59
CA ASP A 182 14.80 -13.34 -13.86
C ASP A 182 15.84 -14.47 -13.79
N MET A 183 15.72 -15.30 -12.75
CA MET A 183 16.54 -16.48 -12.55
C MET A 183 15.65 -17.61 -12.04
N LEU A 184 15.44 -18.67 -12.81
CA LEU A 184 14.62 -19.82 -12.40
C LEU A 184 15.40 -20.73 -11.43
N TRP A 185 14.69 -21.42 -10.53
CA TRP A 185 15.30 -22.53 -9.76
C TRP A 185 15.74 -23.61 -10.75
N THR A 186 17.02 -23.99 -10.71
CA THR A 186 17.59 -25.11 -11.49
C THR A 186 17.34 -26.44 -10.79
#